data_AF-A0A957ESN1-F1
#
_entry.id   AF-A0A957ESN1-F1
#
_cell.length_a   1.000
_cell.length_b   1.000
_cell.length_c   1.000
_cell.angle_alpha   90.00
_cell.angle_beta   90.00
_cell.angle_gamma   90.00
#
_symmetry.space_group_name_H-M   'P 1'
#
loop_
_entity.id
_entity.type
_entity.pdbx_description
1 polymer ?
#
loop_
_entity_poly.entity_id
_entity_poly.type
_entity_poly.pdbx_seq_one_letter_code
_entity_poly.pdbx_strand_id
1 'polypeptide(L)'
;MTTPRSELLAGIKAELPIALGVMPSGLIYGVLALAAGIPPAVAQAMSAIVFAGSAQLIGVQLIGAGTVTAVLWFTTAIVNLRHMLYSASLAPHVRTLPARWRWLLAYLLTDEAYAMTILHYQDTQTAATHKHWYFLGAGITLWTCWQSSTAVGIFLGAQVPASWS
;
A
#
# COMPACT_ATOMS: atom_id res chain seq x y z
N MET A 1 -24.93 -18.00 -1.29
CA MET A 1 -24.88 -16.81 -0.39
C MET A 1 -23.43 -16.53 -0.07
N THR A 2 -22.96 -15.30 -0.28
CA THR A 2 -21.57 -14.91 0.01
C THR A 2 -21.38 -14.77 1.52
N THR A 3 -20.34 -15.41 2.06
CA THR A 3 -19.97 -15.33 3.48
C THR A 3 -18.81 -14.37 3.67
N PRO A 4 -18.65 -13.75 4.86
CA PRO A 4 -17.47 -12.92 5.15
C PRO A 4 -16.15 -13.61 4.83
N ARG A 5 -16.03 -14.89 5.18
CA ARG A 5 -14.82 -15.69 4.94
C ARG A 5 -14.59 -15.95 3.44
N SER A 6 -15.63 -16.24 2.68
CA SER A 6 -15.48 -16.49 1.23
C SER A 6 -15.06 -15.22 0.49
N GLU A 7 -15.63 -14.07 0.85
CA GLU A 7 -15.27 -12.76 0.29
C GLU A 7 -13.82 -12.39 0.61
N LEU A 8 -13.41 -12.55 1.88
CA LEU A 8 -12.03 -12.31 2.29
C LEU A 8 -11.04 -13.17 1.51
N LEU A 9 -11.30 -14.48 1.40
CA LEU A 9 -10.44 -15.40 0.64
C LEU A 9 -10.45 -15.09 -0.86
N ALA A 10 -11.55 -14.62 -1.42
CA ALA A 10 -11.62 -14.19 -2.81
C ALA A 10 -10.73 -12.96 -3.05
N GLY A 11 -10.77 -11.97 -2.15
CA GLY A 11 -9.90 -10.80 -2.20
C GLY A 11 -8.43 -11.17 -2.10
N ILE A 12 -8.06 -12.04 -1.15
CA ILE A 12 -6.68 -12.54 -0.99
C ILE A 12 -6.20 -13.22 -2.28
N LYS A 13 -7.00 -14.14 -2.84
CA LYS A 13 -6.61 -14.88 -4.05
C LYS A 13 -6.47 -13.98 -5.27
N ALA A 14 -7.32 -12.97 -5.37
CA ALA A 14 -7.31 -12.02 -6.46
C ALA A 14 -6.08 -11.09 -6.40
N GLU A 15 -5.68 -10.68 -5.19
CA GLU A 15 -4.55 -9.78 -4.99
C GLU A 15 -3.19 -10.49 -5.02
N LEU A 16 -3.12 -11.77 -4.68
CA LEU A 16 -1.85 -12.50 -4.52
C LEU A 16 -0.89 -12.38 -5.73
N PRO A 17 -1.34 -12.52 -6.99
CA PRO A 17 -0.45 -12.35 -8.15
C PRO A 17 0.09 -10.92 -8.29
N ILE A 18 -0.71 -9.92 -7.93
CA ILE A 18 -0.32 -8.51 -7.97
C ILE A 18 0.68 -8.22 -6.85
N ALA A 19 0.42 -8.73 -5.66
CA ALA A 19 1.29 -8.60 -4.51
C ALA A 19 2.71 -9.11 -4.80
N LEU A 20 2.85 -10.24 -5.52
CA LEU A 20 4.14 -10.75 -5.98
C LEU A 20 4.87 -9.76 -6.91
N GLY A 21 4.15 -9.09 -7.81
CA GLY A 21 4.70 -8.05 -8.68
C GLY A 21 5.16 -6.80 -7.94
N VAL A 22 4.57 -6.53 -6.77
CA VAL A 22 4.90 -5.37 -5.92
C VAL A 22 6.09 -5.65 -4.98
N MET A 23 6.43 -6.93 -4.71
CA MET A 23 7.56 -7.30 -3.83
C MET A 23 8.88 -6.59 -4.18
N PRO A 24 9.33 -6.54 -5.45
CA PRO A 24 10.59 -5.88 -5.80
C PRO A 24 10.61 -4.40 -5.41
N SER A 25 9.50 -3.69 -5.57
CA SER A 25 9.38 -2.28 -5.22
C SER A 25 9.57 -2.03 -3.72
N GLY A 26 8.99 -2.89 -2.87
CA GLY A 26 9.17 -2.80 -1.42
C GLY A 26 10.60 -3.14 -0.97
N LEU A 27 11.23 -4.13 -1.62
CA LEU A 27 12.66 -4.43 -1.41
C LEU A 27 13.53 -3.21 -1.75
N ILE A 28 13.32 -2.62 -2.92
CA ILE A 28 14.06 -1.44 -3.40
C ILE A 28 13.88 -0.27 -2.43
N TYR A 29 12.65 -0.01 -1.98
CA TYR A 29 12.39 1.02 -0.98
C TYR A 29 13.21 0.79 0.30
N GLY A 30 13.23 -0.44 0.83
CA GLY A 30 13.96 -0.77 2.05
C GLY A 30 15.47 -0.50 1.93
N VAL A 31 16.07 -0.87 0.79
CA VAL A 31 17.49 -0.60 0.51
C VAL A 31 17.75 0.90 0.35
N LEU A 32 16.93 1.60 -0.46
CA LEU A 32 17.10 3.02 -0.72
C LEU A 32 16.91 3.87 0.54
N ALA A 33 16.03 3.48 1.46
CA ALA A 33 15.81 4.21 2.69
C ALA A 33 17.09 4.27 3.54
N LEU A 34 17.81 3.16 3.64
CA LEU A 34 19.10 3.13 4.34
C LEU A 34 20.18 3.94 3.60
N ALA A 35 20.23 3.84 2.27
CA ALA A 35 21.14 4.64 1.46
C ALA A 35 20.89 6.16 1.60
N ALA A 36 19.64 6.56 1.83
CA ALA A 36 19.25 7.94 2.13
C ALA A 36 19.54 8.38 3.58
N GLY A 37 20.22 7.54 4.38
CA GLY A 37 20.55 7.82 5.78
C GLY A 37 19.38 7.69 6.76
N ILE A 38 18.25 7.10 6.34
CA ILE A 38 17.09 6.89 7.22
C ILE A 38 17.38 5.69 8.12
N PRO A 39 17.23 5.82 9.45
CA PRO A 39 17.43 4.69 10.35
C PRO A 39 16.48 3.52 10.05
N PRO A 40 16.91 2.24 10.19
CA PRO A 40 16.09 1.07 9.87
C PRO A 40 14.69 1.07 10.49
N ALA A 41 14.59 1.42 11.78
CA ALA A 41 13.32 1.48 12.48
C ALA A 41 12.38 2.56 11.91
N VAL A 42 12.94 3.70 11.51
CA VAL A 42 12.19 4.81 10.89
C VAL A 42 11.76 4.41 9.47
N ALA A 43 12.60 3.72 8.71
CA ALA A 43 12.28 3.23 7.37
C ALA A 43 11.11 2.23 7.40
N GLN A 44 11.10 1.30 8.34
CA GLN A 44 9.99 0.35 8.52
C GLN A 44 8.72 1.07 9.00
N ALA A 45 8.84 1.98 9.97
CA ALA A 45 7.70 2.74 10.48
C ALA A 45 7.07 3.60 9.38
N MET A 46 7.89 4.25 8.56
CA MET A 46 7.41 5.02 7.40
C MET A 46 6.68 4.11 6.40
N SER A 47 7.16 2.87 6.21
CA SER A 47 6.48 1.88 5.37
C SER A 47 5.11 1.47 5.89
N ALA A 48 4.99 1.27 7.20
CA ALA A 48 3.70 0.97 7.81
C ALA A 48 2.77 2.18 7.80
N ILE A 49 3.24 3.37 8.18
CA ILE A 49 2.36 4.53 8.36
C ILE A 49 1.90 5.13 7.03
N VAL A 50 2.83 5.28 6.07
CA VAL A 50 2.54 5.93 4.79
C VAL A 50 1.85 4.97 3.84
N PHE A 51 2.33 3.72 3.77
CA PHE A 51 1.80 2.65 2.92
C PHE A 51 1.38 3.14 1.51
N ALA A 52 2.28 3.84 0.84
CA ALA A 52 2.05 4.40 -0.50
C ALA A 52 3.33 4.26 -1.33
N GLY A 53 3.48 3.13 -2.00
CA GLY A 53 4.76 2.69 -2.57
C GLY A 53 5.43 3.69 -3.51
N SER A 54 4.67 4.27 -4.45
CA SER A 54 5.18 5.29 -5.38
C SER A 54 5.67 6.56 -4.65
N ALA A 55 4.87 7.07 -3.70
CA ALA A 55 5.22 8.25 -2.91
C ALA A 55 6.42 7.97 -1.99
N GLN A 56 6.56 6.77 -1.45
CA GLN A 56 7.69 6.37 -0.63
C GLN A 56 8.99 6.28 -1.42
N LEU A 57 8.97 5.69 -2.62
CA LEU A 57 10.14 5.62 -3.49
C LEU A 57 10.61 7.01 -3.94
N ILE A 58 9.68 7.90 -4.29
CA ILE A 58 10.00 9.29 -4.62
C ILE A 58 10.51 10.03 -3.38
N GLY A 59 9.82 9.86 -2.24
CA GLY A 59 10.15 10.54 -0.98
C GLY A 59 11.56 10.20 -0.49
N VAL A 60 11.94 8.92 -0.52
CA VAL A 60 13.29 8.47 -0.13
C VAL A 60 14.36 9.07 -1.04
N GLN A 61 14.12 9.13 -2.35
CA GLN A 61 15.07 9.77 -3.28
C GLN A 61 15.23 11.26 -3.00
N LEU A 62 14.13 11.97 -2.74
CA LEU A 62 14.17 13.39 -2.40
C LEU A 62 14.89 13.67 -1.06
N ILE A 63 14.69 12.79 -0.07
CA ILE A 63 15.42 12.82 1.21
C ILE A 63 16.92 12.61 0.97
N GLY A 64 17.31 11.57 0.23
CA GLY A 64 18.71 11.26 -0.06
C GLY A 64 19.41 12.35 -0.88
N ALA A 65 18.67 13.07 -1.74
CA ALA A 65 19.18 14.21 -2.49
C ALA A 65 19.29 15.51 -1.66
N GLY A 66 18.89 15.52 -0.38
CA GLY A 66 18.90 16.72 0.46
C GLY A 66 17.94 17.80 -0.04
N THR A 67 16.84 17.40 -0.70
CA THR A 67 15.88 18.34 -1.27
C THR A 67 15.17 19.14 -0.18
N VAL A 68 14.87 20.42 -0.45
CA VAL A 68 14.13 21.25 0.49
C VAL A 68 12.77 20.62 0.85
N THR A 69 12.43 20.68 2.14
CA THR A 69 11.24 20.02 2.70
C THR A 69 9.95 20.35 1.94
N ALA A 70 9.77 21.60 1.49
CA ALA A 70 8.56 21.97 0.74
C ALA A 70 8.34 21.09 -0.51
N VAL A 71 9.40 20.80 -1.28
CA VAL A 71 9.30 19.97 -2.50
C VAL A 71 8.93 18.53 -2.13
N LEU A 72 9.54 17.97 -1.08
CA LEU A 72 9.18 16.64 -0.56
C LEU A 72 7.67 16.55 -0.25
N TRP A 73 7.14 17.54 0.47
CA TRP A 73 5.73 17.57 0.85
C TRP A 73 4.81 17.73 -0.36
N PHE A 74 5.09 18.69 -1.24
CA PHE A 74 4.24 18.92 -2.41
C PHE A 74 4.28 17.75 -3.40
N THR A 75 5.46 17.18 -3.68
CA THR A 75 5.58 16.04 -4.58
C THR A 75 4.84 14.81 -4.04
N THR A 76 5.05 14.47 -2.76
CA THR A 76 4.37 13.32 -2.16
C THR A 76 2.86 13.54 -2.03
N ALA A 77 2.41 14.77 -1.74
CA ALA A 77 1.00 15.11 -1.73
C ALA A 77 0.35 14.97 -3.11
N ILE A 78 0.98 15.53 -4.15
CA ILE A 78 0.48 15.49 -5.55
C ILE A 78 0.36 14.04 -6.02
N VAL A 79 1.40 13.22 -5.80
CA VAL A 79 1.38 11.80 -6.18
C VAL A 79 0.24 11.06 -5.46
N ASN A 80 -0.04 11.41 -4.21
CA ASN A 80 -1.08 10.76 -3.42
C ASN A 80 -2.51 11.26 -3.69
N LEU A 81 -2.70 12.36 -4.43
CA LEU A 81 -4.05 12.82 -4.82
C LEU A 81 -4.86 11.73 -5.55
N ARG A 82 -4.19 10.78 -6.21
CA ARG A 82 -4.84 9.60 -6.82
C ARG A 82 -5.64 8.77 -5.82
N HIS A 83 -5.17 8.64 -4.57
CA HIS A 83 -5.91 7.93 -3.52
C HIS A 83 -7.21 8.66 -3.14
N MET A 84 -7.25 10.00 -3.24
CA MET A 84 -8.50 10.74 -3.05
C MET A 84 -9.53 10.41 -4.13
N LEU A 85 -9.09 10.28 -5.39
CA LEU A 85 -9.96 9.89 -6.50
C LEU A 85 -10.47 8.45 -6.34
N TYR A 86 -9.59 7.52 -5.96
CA TYR A 86 -9.98 6.13 -5.68
C TYR A 86 -10.97 6.04 -4.51
N SER A 87 -10.71 6.79 -3.44
CA SER A 87 -11.60 6.86 -2.27
C SER A 87 -12.97 7.42 -2.64
N ALA A 88 -13.02 8.49 -3.44
CA ALA A 88 -14.28 9.06 -3.94
C ALA A 88 -15.06 8.06 -4.82
N SER A 89 -14.37 7.29 -5.66
CA SER A 89 -14.96 6.22 -6.50
C SER A 89 -15.54 5.07 -5.66
N LEU A 90 -14.86 4.65 -4.60
CA LEU A 90 -15.32 3.58 -3.71
C LEU A 90 -16.35 4.05 -2.66
N ALA A 91 -16.42 5.35 -2.36
CA ALA A 91 -17.28 5.91 -1.32
C ALA A 91 -18.75 5.47 -1.41
N PRO A 92 -19.42 5.45 -2.57
CA PRO A 92 -20.82 4.99 -2.69
C PRO A 92 -21.03 3.55 -2.21
N HIS A 93 -20.01 2.70 -2.32
CA HIS A 93 -20.06 1.28 -1.97
C HIS A 93 -19.78 1.01 -0.49
N VAL A 94 -19.04 1.90 0.18
CA VAL A 94 -18.61 1.72 1.58
C VAL A 94 -19.25 2.70 2.56
N ARG A 95 -20.02 3.70 2.08
CA ARG A 95 -20.61 4.76 2.93
C ARG A 95 -21.55 4.24 4.00
N THR A 96 -22.20 3.09 3.78
CA THR A 96 -23.14 2.48 4.74
C THR A 96 -22.43 1.73 5.87
N LEU A 97 -21.10 1.53 5.77
CA LEU A 97 -20.33 0.82 6.77
C LEU A 97 -20.04 1.71 8.00
N PRO A 98 -19.90 1.09 9.20
CA PRO A 98 -19.43 1.77 10.40
C PRO A 98 -18.10 2.50 10.17
N ALA A 99 -17.86 3.60 10.89
CA ALA A 99 -16.66 4.42 10.73
C ALA A 99 -15.35 3.62 10.81
N ARG A 100 -15.25 2.67 11.75
CA ARG A 100 -14.07 1.79 11.90
C ARG A 100 -13.69 1.04 10.61
N TRP A 101 -14.69 0.59 9.86
CA TRP A 101 -14.48 -0.10 8.59
C TRP A 101 -13.99 0.87 7.52
N ARG A 102 -14.59 2.06 7.47
CA ARG A 102 -14.18 3.10 6.51
C ARG A 102 -12.73 3.53 6.74
N TRP A 103 -12.31 3.73 7.98
CA TRP A 103 -10.91 4.06 8.31
C TRP A 103 -9.93 2.95 7.93
N LEU A 104 -10.26 1.70 8.29
CA LEU A 104 -9.41 0.55 7.98
C LEU A 104 -9.23 0.36 6.46
N LEU A 105 -10.35 0.40 5.72
CA LEU A 105 -10.33 0.22 4.27
C LEU A 105 -9.69 1.41 3.55
N ALA A 106 -9.84 2.63 4.07
CA ALA A 106 -9.16 3.81 3.52
C ALA A 106 -7.64 3.75 3.73
N TYR A 107 -7.18 3.23 4.87
CA TYR A 107 -5.76 3.02 5.12
C TYR A 107 -5.16 1.93 4.20
N LEU A 108 -5.90 0.86 3.94
CA LEU A 108 -5.47 -0.23 3.07
C LEU A 108 -5.66 0.06 1.57
N LEU A 109 -6.12 1.26 1.21
CA LEU A 109 -6.39 1.63 -0.18
C LEU A 109 -5.10 1.98 -0.90
N THR A 110 -4.73 1.14 -1.88
CA THR A 110 -3.68 1.42 -2.87
C THR A 110 -4.26 1.36 -4.28
N ASP A 111 -3.47 1.67 -5.31
CA ASP A 111 -3.87 1.53 -6.71
C ASP A 111 -4.20 0.08 -7.09
N GLU A 112 -3.44 -0.89 -6.59
CA GLU A 112 -3.65 -2.32 -6.83
C GLU A 112 -4.91 -2.82 -6.12
N ALA A 113 -5.06 -2.52 -4.83
CA ALA A 113 -6.24 -2.90 -4.07
C ALA A 113 -7.50 -2.22 -4.61
N TYR A 114 -7.40 -0.97 -5.11
CA TYR A 114 -8.48 -0.28 -5.81
C TYR A 114 -8.88 -1.02 -7.08
N ALA A 115 -7.92 -1.37 -7.94
CA ALA A 115 -8.16 -2.02 -9.22
C ALA A 115 -8.96 -3.33 -9.05
N MET A 116 -8.58 -4.17 -8.08
CA MET A 116 -9.30 -5.41 -7.80
C MET A 116 -10.66 -5.16 -7.15
N THR A 117 -10.74 -4.23 -6.20
CA THR A 117 -11.97 -3.95 -5.45
C THR A 117 -13.05 -3.34 -6.33
N ILE A 118 -12.72 -2.38 -7.20
CA ILE A 118 -13.73 -1.70 -8.03
C ILE A 118 -14.35 -2.66 -9.04
N LEU A 119 -13.55 -3.53 -9.67
CA LEU A 119 -14.03 -4.55 -10.59
C LEU A 119 -15.00 -5.51 -9.89
N HIS A 120 -14.65 -5.95 -8.68
CA HIS A 120 -15.52 -6.80 -7.88
C HIS A 120 -16.81 -6.10 -7.41
N TYR A 121 -16.74 -4.80 -7.13
CA TYR A 121 -17.91 -4.01 -6.72
C TYR A 121 -18.89 -3.78 -7.87
N GLN A 122 -18.39 -3.60 -9.08
CA GLN A 122 -19.17 -3.43 -10.31
C GLN A 122 -19.81 -4.73 -10.83
N ASP A 123 -19.32 -5.89 -10.40
CA ASP A 123 -19.95 -7.17 -10.73
C ASP A 123 -21.36 -7.29 -10.10
N THR A 124 -22.37 -7.30 -10.96
CA THR A 124 -23.80 -7.39 -10.65
C THR A 124 -24.24 -8.81 -10.30
N GLN A 125 -23.44 -9.83 -10.61
CA GLN A 125 -23.73 -11.22 -10.25
C GLN A 125 -23.41 -11.53 -8.79
N THR A 126 -22.52 -10.75 -8.18
CA THR A 126 -22.14 -10.91 -6.78
C THR A 126 -23.08 -10.11 -5.87
N ALA A 127 -23.78 -10.82 -4.96
CA ALA A 127 -24.67 -10.20 -3.98
C ALA A 127 -23.95 -9.09 -3.19
N ALA A 128 -24.62 -7.96 -2.96
CA ALA A 128 -24.03 -6.77 -2.31
C ALA A 128 -23.58 -7.00 -0.85
N THR A 129 -23.96 -8.13 -0.24
CA THR A 129 -23.64 -8.47 1.14
C THR A 129 -22.17 -8.89 1.27
N HIS A 130 -21.48 -8.34 2.28
CA HIS A 130 -20.09 -8.69 2.66
C HIS A 130 -18.96 -8.28 1.70
N LYS A 131 -19.21 -7.58 0.58
CA LYS A 131 -18.15 -7.16 -0.37
C LYS A 131 -16.97 -6.38 0.27
N HIS A 132 -17.18 -5.71 1.40
CA HIS A 132 -16.10 -5.05 2.15
C HIS A 132 -15.02 -6.01 2.70
N TRP A 133 -15.36 -7.29 2.88
CA TRP A 133 -14.40 -8.33 3.24
C TRP A 133 -13.47 -8.68 2.08
N TYR A 134 -13.95 -8.62 0.83
CA TYR A 134 -13.09 -8.75 -0.35
C TYR A 134 -12.04 -7.64 -0.36
N PHE A 135 -12.47 -6.39 -0.18
CA PHE A 135 -11.55 -5.25 -0.12
C PHE A 135 -10.54 -5.40 1.03
N LEU A 136 -10.99 -5.84 2.21
CA LEU A 136 -10.09 -6.15 3.33
C LEU A 136 -9.05 -7.21 2.95
N GLY A 137 -9.48 -8.27 2.26
CA GLY A 137 -8.61 -9.37 1.83
C GLY A 137 -7.54 -8.92 0.85
N ALA A 138 -7.93 -8.13 -0.15
CA ALA A 138 -7.01 -7.52 -1.09
C ALA A 138 -6.00 -6.61 -0.36
N GLY A 139 -6.50 -5.64 0.40
CA GLY A 139 -5.66 -4.67 1.12
C GLY A 139 -4.67 -5.30 2.09
N ILE A 140 -5.09 -6.26 2.93
CA ILE A 140 -4.19 -6.93 3.90
C ILE A 140 -3.13 -7.78 3.18
N THR A 141 -3.48 -8.43 2.07
CA THR A 141 -2.53 -9.26 1.30
C THR A 141 -1.40 -8.38 0.78
N LEU A 142 -1.75 -7.25 0.16
CA LEU A 142 -0.77 -6.32 -0.36
C LEU A 142 0.04 -5.66 0.76
N TRP A 143 -0.62 -5.25 1.85
CA TRP A 143 0.05 -4.67 3.01
C TRP A 143 1.10 -5.62 3.60
N THR A 144 0.73 -6.87 3.85
CA THR A 144 1.62 -7.88 4.43
C THR A 144 2.80 -8.14 3.50
N CYS A 145 2.54 -8.26 2.20
CA CYS A 145 3.56 -8.41 1.17
C CYS A 145 4.55 -7.24 1.20
N TRP A 146 4.05 -6.00 1.17
CA TRP A 146 4.84 -4.78 1.18
C TRP A 146 5.67 -4.61 2.45
N GLN A 147 5.11 -4.88 3.63
CA GLN A 147 5.86 -4.80 4.89
C GLN A 147 6.97 -5.85 4.96
N SER A 148 6.69 -7.07 4.48
CA SER A 148 7.67 -8.16 4.46
C SER A 148 8.81 -7.86 3.49
N SER A 149 8.49 -7.40 2.27
CA SER A 149 9.51 -7.01 1.29
C SER A 149 10.31 -5.80 1.75
N THR A 150 9.67 -4.81 2.37
CA THR A 150 10.39 -3.68 3.01
C THR A 150 11.39 -4.16 4.05
N ALA A 151 10.96 -5.03 4.97
CA ALA A 151 11.82 -5.53 6.04
C ALA A 151 13.03 -6.30 5.48
N VAL A 152 12.81 -7.13 4.46
CA VAL A 152 13.89 -7.83 3.75
C VAL A 152 14.81 -6.83 3.05
N GLY A 153 14.27 -5.79 2.40
CA GLY A 153 15.05 -4.74 1.75
C GLY A 153 15.94 -3.97 2.73
N ILE A 154 15.39 -3.60 3.89
CA ILE A 154 16.15 -2.97 4.99
C ILE A 154 17.26 -3.91 5.47
N PHE A 155 16.94 -5.19 5.70
CA PHE A 155 17.93 -6.17 6.14
C PHE A 155 19.07 -6.30 5.13
N LEU A 156 18.76 -6.44 3.84
CA LEU A 156 19.75 -6.54 2.76
C LEU A 156 20.58 -5.25 2.63
N GLY A 157 19.95 -4.08 2.69
CA GLY A 157 20.63 -2.80 2.64
C GLY A 157 21.63 -2.61 3.78
N ALA A 158 21.33 -3.12 4.98
CA ALA A 158 22.24 -3.08 6.12
C ALA A 158 23.48 -3.99 5.97
N GLN A 159 23.44 -4.97 5.06
CA GLN A 159 24.60 -5.82 4.74
C GLN A 159 25.49 -5.23 3.65
N VAL A 160 25.06 -4.17 2.95
CA VAL A 160 25.86 -3.54 1.89
C VAL A 160 27.05 -2.82 2.54
N PRO A 161 28.30 -3.17 2.19
CA PRO A 161 29.47 -2.54 2.77
C PRO A 161 29.49 -1.03 2.48
N ALA A 162 29.85 -0.22 3.49
CA ALA A 162 30.00 1.22 3.35
C ALA A 162 31.02 1.63 2.26
N SER A 163 31.90 0.71 1.83
CA SER A 163 32.86 0.91 0.74
C SER A 163 32.22 0.94 -0.66
N TRP A 164 30.95 0.55 -0.80
CA TRP A 164 30.21 0.52 -2.07
C TRP A 164 29.12 1.60 -2.14
N SER A 165 29.03 2.44 -1.10
CA SER A 165 28.08 3.57 -0.97
C SER A 165 28.80 4.88 -1.26
#